data_AF-A0A1G2CPM8-F1
#
_entry.id   AF-A0A1G2CPM8-F1
#
_cell.length_a   1.000
_cell.length_b   1.000
_cell.length_c   1.000
_cell.angle_alpha   90.00
_cell.angle_beta   90.00
_cell.angle_gamma   90.00
#
_symmetry.space_group_name_H-M   'P 1'
#
loop_
_entity.id
_entity.type
_entity.pdbx_description
1 polymer ?
#
loop_
_entity_poly.entity_id
_entity_poly.type
_entity_poly.pdbx_seq_one_letter_code
_entity_poly.pdbx_strand_id
1 'polypeptide(L)'
;DEDPYDEDPAAILDDVERGFKERNFSSYEKILDRRAAIRRALALARPGEAVVFTGKGSETGIHRAHGAVEPWSETEEVRAALKDI
;
A
#
# COMPACT_ATOMS: atom_id res chain seq x y z
N ASP A 1 3.56 -0.15 3.16
CA ASP A 1 4.80 0.63 3.30
C ASP A 1 4.66 1.88 2.43
N GLU A 2 4.74 3.09 3.00
CA GLU A 2 4.35 4.32 2.30
C GLU A 2 5.31 5.50 2.48
N ASP A 3 5.53 5.95 3.72
CA ASP A 3 6.56 6.92 4.13
C ASP A 3 6.89 6.60 5.59
N PRO A 4 7.60 5.49 5.88
CA PRO A 4 7.90 5.15 7.27
C PRO A 4 8.80 6.17 7.97
N TYR A 5 9.54 7.01 7.23
CA TYR A 5 10.59 7.86 7.81
C TYR A 5 11.48 7.01 8.72
N ASP A 6 11.67 7.42 9.98
CA ASP A 6 12.49 6.72 10.98
C ASP A 6 11.71 5.69 11.82
N GLU A 7 10.41 5.48 11.54
CA GLU A 7 9.58 4.50 12.23
C GLU A 7 9.67 3.09 11.59
N ASP A 8 9.37 2.05 12.36
CA ASP A 8 9.25 0.69 11.83
C ASP A 8 7.96 0.56 10.99
N PRO A 9 8.06 0.27 9.67
CA PRO A 9 6.89 0.09 8.82
C PRO A 9 5.90 -0.98 9.32
N ALA A 10 6.40 -2.04 9.97
CA ALA A 10 5.55 -3.10 10.51
C ALA A 10 4.76 -2.63 11.73
N ALA A 11 5.37 -1.79 12.58
CA ALA A 11 4.69 -1.21 13.73
C ALA A 11 3.54 -0.27 13.30
N ILE A 12 3.76 0.57 12.29
CA ILE A 12 2.70 1.42 11.71
C ILE A 12 1.54 0.55 11.19
N LEU A 13 1.85 -0.54 10.49
CA LEU A 13 0.84 -1.45 9.95
C LEU A 13 0.04 -2.15 11.07
N ASP A 14 0.69 -2.53 12.16
CA ASP A 14 0.03 -3.11 13.34
C ASP A 14 -0.84 -2.10 14.09
N ASP A 15 -0.43 -0.83 14.14
CA ASP A 15 -1.20 0.28 14.69
C ASP A 15 -2.49 0.52 13.89
N VAL A 16 -2.40 0.50 12.56
CA VAL A 16 -3.57 0.57 11.68
C VAL A 16 -4.49 -0.63 11.94
N GLU A 17 -3.96 -1.85 11.98
CA GLU A 17 -4.72 -3.08 12.22
C GLU A 17 -5.49 -3.05 13.55
N ARG A 18 -4.88 -2.48 14.61
CA ARG A 18 -5.54 -2.35 15.92
C ARG A 18 -6.89 -1.66 15.82
N GLY A 19 -7.02 -0.61 15.00
CA GLY A 19 -8.30 0.08 14.77
C GLY A 19 -9.38 -0.79 14.12
N PHE A 20 -8.99 -1.78 13.31
CA PHE A 20 -9.93 -2.77 12.73
C PHE A 20 -10.35 -3.80 13.80
N LYS A 21 -9.38 -4.31 14.57
CA LYS A 21 -9.61 -5.28 15.66
C LYS A 21 -10.54 -4.73 16.74
N GLU A 22 -10.34 -3.48 17.17
CA GLU A 22 -11.18 -2.81 18.16
C GLU A 22 -12.65 -2.68 17.71
N ARG A 23 -12.89 -2.66 16.39
CA ARG A 23 -14.23 -2.62 15.79
C ARG A 23 -14.75 -4.00 15.39
N ASN A 24 -14.07 -5.08 15.79
CA ASN A 24 -14.36 -6.46 15.39
C ASN A 24 -14.43 -6.66 13.86
N PHE A 25 -13.68 -5.86 13.11
CA PHE A 25 -13.59 -6.01 11.66
C PHE A 25 -12.44 -6.96 11.31
N SER A 26 -12.74 -8.02 10.58
CA SER A 26 -11.76 -9.09 10.26
C SER A 26 -11.51 -9.27 8.76
N SER A 27 -12.14 -8.46 7.91
CA SER A 27 -12.05 -8.59 6.45
C SER A 27 -10.96 -7.69 5.87
N TYR A 28 -9.70 -7.98 6.18
CA TYR A 28 -8.54 -7.24 5.67
C TYR A 28 -7.34 -8.17 5.44
N GLU A 29 -6.39 -7.74 4.61
CA GLU A 29 -5.09 -8.40 4.43
C GLU A 29 -3.97 -7.43 4.79
N LYS A 30 -2.94 -7.89 5.51
CA LYS A 30 -1.73 -7.12 5.81
C LYS A 30 -0.62 -7.52 4.84
N ILE A 31 -0.24 -6.61 3.95
CA ILE A 31 0.86 -6.80 3.01
C ILE A 31 1.79 -5.60 3.12
N LEU A 32 2.98 -5.82 3.64
CA LEU A 32 3.92 -4.73 3.90
C LEU A 32 4.50 -4.16 2.60
N ASP A 33 4.93 -5.05 1.69
CA ASP A 33 5.46 -4.67 0.38
C ASP A 33 4.36 -4.00 -0.48
N ARG A 34 4.58 -2.73 -0.81
CA ARG A 34 3.58 -1.92 -1.51
C ARG A 34 3.28 -2.45 -2.91
N ARG A 35 4.28 -2.96 -3.64
CA ARG A 35 4.09 -3.52 -4.99
C ARG A 35 3.27 -4.81 -4.95
N ALA A 36 3.51 -5.67 -3.96
CA ALA A 36 2.75 -6.88 -3.72
C ALA A 36 1.32 -6.56 -3.31
N ALA A 37 1.11 -5.54 -2.47
CA ALA A 37 -0.22 -5.07 -2.09
C ALA A 37 -1.02 -4.57 -3.31
N ILE A 38 -0.39 -3.80 -4.20
CA ILE A 38 -1.00 -3.35 -5.47
C ILE A 38 -1.42 -4.55 -6.32
N ARG A 39 -0.51 -5.50 -6.58
CA ARG A 39 -0.82 -6.70 -7.36
C ARG A 39 -1.95 -7.52 -6.74
N ARG A 40 -1.94 -7.68 -5.42
CA ARG A 40 -2.98 -8.41 -4.70
C ARG A 40 -4.34 -7.74 -4.84
N ALA A 41 -4.42 -6.43 -4.65
CA ALA A 41 -5.67 -5.68 -4.76
C ALA A 41 -6.27 -5.80 -6.18
N LEU A 42 -5.44 -5.66 -7.22
CA LEU A 42 -5.88 -5.82 -8.61
C LEU A 42 -6.32 -7.26 -8.92
N ALA A 43 -5.60 -8.28 -8.44
CA ALA A 43 -5.95 -9.68 -8.65
C ALA A 43 -7.26 -10.11 -7.94
N LEU A 44 -7.70 -9.37 -6.93
CA LEU A 44 -8.98 -9.62 -6.24
C LEU A 44 -10.18 -9.00 -6.97
N ALA A 45 -9.95 -7.98 -7.79
CA ALA A 45 -11.01 -7.22 -8.45
C ALA A 45 -11.68 -8.03 -9.57
N ARG A 46 -12.99 -7.87 -9.70
CA ARG A 46 -13.80 -8.50 -10.77
C ARG A 46 -14.23 -7.47 -11.80
N PRO A 47 -14.62 -7.90 -13.02
CA PRO A 47 -15.20 -7.01 -14.01
C PRO A 47 -16.38 -6.21 -13.44
N GLY A 48 -16.30 -4.88 -13.55
CA GLY A 48 -17.31 -3.95 -13.03
C GLY A 48 -17.02 -3.41 -11.63
N GLU A 49 -15.96 -3.87 -10.96
CA GLU A 49 -15.51 -3.31 -9.68
C GLU A 49 -14.44 -2.23 -9.87
N ALA A 50 -14.25 -1.40 -8.85
CA ALA A 50 -13.21 -0.38 -8.80
C ALA A 50 -12.25 -0.66 -7.64
N VAL A 51 -10.96 -0.46 -7.89
CA VAL A 51 -9.90 -0.49 -6.87
C VAL A 51 -9.42 0.94 -6.64
N VAL A 52 -9.32 1.35 -5.38
CA VAL A 52 -8.85 2.68 -4.99
C VAL A 52 -7.54 2.54 -4.23
N PHE A 53 -6.48 3.19 -4.75
CA PHE A 53 -5.21 3.36 -4.06
C PHE A 53 -5.16 4.75 -3.43
N THR A 54 -4.90 4.84 -2.13
CA THR A 54 -4.82 6.11 -1.39
C THR A 54 -3.41 6.35 -0.85
N GLY A 55 -3.16 7.55 -0.32
CA GLY A 55 -1.87 7.94 0.25
C GLY A 55 -1.04 8.77 -0.74
N LYS A 56 -0.39 8.11 -1.70
CA LYS A 56 0.63 8.72 -2.57
C LYS A 56 0.13 9.67 -3.66
N GLY A 57 -0.98 9.37 -4.31
CA GLY A 57 -1.50 10.20 -5.41
C GLY A 57 -0.45 10.56 -6.48
N SER A 58 -0.11 11.86 -6.58
CA SER A 58 0.88 12.40 -7.53
C SER A 58 2.31 12.50 -6.98
N GLU A 59 2.55 12.00 -5.77
CA GLU A 59 3.89 11.99 -5.17
C GLU A 59 4.84 11.05 -5.93
N THR A 60 6.12 11.40 -5.91
CA THR A 60 7.15 10.76 -6.74
C THR A 60 8.23 10.02 -5.93
N GLY A 61 7.95 9.76 -4.64
CA GLY A 61 8.89 9.09 -3.76
C GLY A 61 8.24 8.46 -2.54
N ILE A 62 9.01 7.60 -1.89
CA ILE A 62 8.74 7.04 -0.56
C ILE A 62 9.87 7.48 0.37
N HIS A 63 9.53 8.17 1.45
CA HIS A 63 10.46 8.59 2.49
C HIS A 63 10.86 7.41 3.38
N ARG A 64 12.16 7.15 3.43
CA ARG A 64 12.82 6.10 4.19
C ARG A 64 13.57 6.69 5.39
N ALA A 65 14.11 5.81 6.23
CA ALA A 65 14.88 6.19 7.40
C ALA A 65 16.06 7.08 7.05
N HIS A 66 16.42 7.96 7.99
CA HIS A 66 17.55 8.87 7.90
C HIS A 66 17.48 9.82 6.69
N GLY A 67 16.25 10.20 6.28
CA GLY A 67 16.00 11.15 5.21
C GLY A 67 16.24 10.62 3.79
N ALA A 68 16.43 9.30 3.62
CA ALA A 68 16.51 8.70 2.30
C ALA A 68 15.15 8.78 1.58
N VAL A 69 15.18 8.89 0.25
CA VAL A 69 13.97 8.91 -0.59
C VAL A 69 14.13 7.87 -1.69
N GLU A 70 13.27 6.85 -1.68
CA GLU A 70 13.16 5.87 -2.77
C GLU A 70 12.29 6.46 -3.88
N PRO A 71 12.74 6.50 -5.15
CA PRO A 71 11.89 6.90 -6.26
C PRO A 71 10.67 5.99 -6.39
N TRP A 72 9.49 6.60 -6.47
CA TRP A 72 8.23 5.87 -6.54
C TRP A 72 7.23 6.60 -7.42
N SER A 73 6.36 5.87 -8.11
CA SER A 73 5.19 6.45 -8.75
C SER A 73 4.04 5.46 -8.66
N GLU A 74 3.03 5.79 -7.87
CA GLU A 74 1.86 4.92 -7.70
C GLU A 74 1.20 4.61 -9.04
N THR A 75 1.12 5.62 -9.91
CA THR A 75 0.53 5.48 -11.25
C THR A 75 1.33 4.50 -12.12
N GLU A 76 2.67 4.58 -12.11
CA GLU A 76 3.49 3.69 -12.93
C GLU A 76 3.47 2.26 -12.39
N GLU A 77 3.52 2.06 -11.08
CA GLU A 77 3.46 0.74 -10.44
C GLU A 77 2.11 0.05 -10.71
N VAL A 78 0.99 0.79 -10.63
CA VAL A 78 -0.35 0.27 -10.98
C VAL A 78 -0.44 -0.04 -12.48
N ARG A 79 0.04 0.86 -13.36
CA ARG A 79 0.07 0.60 -14.82
C ARG A 79 0.90 -0.61 -15.18
N ALA A 80 2.01 -0.84 -14.48
CA ALA A 80 2.85 -2.01 -14.68
C ALA A 80 2.12 -3.28 -14.24
N ALA A 81 1.53 -3.30 -13.04
CA ALA A 81 0.80 -4.45 -12.52
C ALA A 81 -0.41 -4.84 -13.39
N LEU A 82 -1.10 -3.87 -14.00
CA LEU A 82 -2.21 -4.12 -14.93
C LEU A 82 -1.79 -4.83 -16.23
N LYS A 83 -0.50 -4.84 -16.60
CA LYS A 83 -0.02 -5.56 -17.79
C LYS A 83 0.10 -7.07 -17.55
N ASP A 84 0.16 -7.47 -16.28
CA ASP A 84 0.36 -8.86 -15.85
C ASP A 84 -0.98 -9.59 -15.55
N ILE A 85 -2.12 -8.94 -15.79
CA ILE A 85 -3.49 -9.40 -15.52
C ILE A 85 -4.25 -9.52 -16.82
#